data_AF-A0A7N8WW04-F1
#
_entry.id   AF-A0A7N8WW04-F1
#
_cell.length_a   1.000
_cell.length_b   1.000
_cell.length_c   1.000
_cell.angle_alpha   90.00
_cell.angle_beta   90.00
_cell.angle_gamma   90.00
#
_symmetry.space_group_name_H-M   'P 1'
#
loop_
_entity.id
_entity.type
_entity.pdbx_description
1 polymer ?
#
loop_
_entity_poly.entity_id
_entity_poly.type
_entity_poly.pdbx_seq_one_letter_code
_entity_poly.pdbx_strand_id
1 'polypeptide(L)'
;MKDVVEKEEEKKKAGDMERQAKRELQLRKQMLQRQQETFQQKNEELKVLHQLAKDLNHQLNEQTAKTAHTKKTLEKDMELQLTQKESSQPEKLLKDQREKQRKEEVRVHEESKKFLQNQHEELQRQLLQWQQYTNQMLQEKVQQLNSVCCKRTVNADKLLEMRRKFREMEQVVMEDREEKEKLRKQQDEARAATKLQAWWRGCMVRRGLGMYKKTDESKKGKKKKEGKKKKKK
;
A
#
# COMPACT_ATOMS: atom_id res chain seq x y z
N MET A 1 -32.16 144.60 -90.46
CA MET A 1 -30.90 144.03 -89.95
C MET A 1 -31.02 143.69 -88.46
N LYS A 2 -31.90 142.75 -88.07
CA LYS A 2 -31.96 142.18 -86.70
C LYS A 2 -32.06 140.65 -86.71
N ASP A 3 -32.40 140.03 -87.84
CA ASP A 3 -32.63 138.57 -87.95
C ASP A 3 -31.40 137.69 -88.28
N VAL A 4 -30.17 138.23 -88.20
CA VAL A 4 -28.94 137.47 -88.50
C VAL A 4 -28.13 137.14 -87.24
N VAL A 5 -28.32 137.88 -86.14
CA VAL A 5 -27.56 137.68 -84.89
C VAL A 5 -28.12 136.54 -84.02
N GLU A 6 -29.42 136.25 -84.10
CA GLU A 6 -30.03 135.14 -83.35
C GLU A 6 -29.59 133.74 -83.84
N LYS A 7 -29.26 133.58 -85.12
CA LYS A 7 -28.85 132.27 -85.69
C LYS A 7 -27.42 131.84 -85.34
N GLU A 8 -26.56 132.76 -84.89
CA GLU A 8 -25.17 132.46 -84.53
C GLU A 8 -25.01 132.08 -83.05
N GLU A 9 -25.87 132.61 -82.17
CA GLU A 9 -25.89 132.23 -80.75
C GLU A 9 -26.48 130.83 -80.51
N GLU A 10 -27.42 130.37 -81.34
CA GLU A 10 -27.96 129.00 -81.27
C GLU A 10 -26.92 127.93 -81.65
N LYS A 11 -26.00 128.21 -82.58
CA LYS A 11 -24.90 127.29 -82.96
C LYS A 11 -23.79 127.19 -81.91
N LYS A 12 -23.50 128.27 -81.18
CA LYS A 12 -22.55 128.23 -80.03
C LYS A 12 -23.14 127.46 -78.84
N LYS A 13 -24.42 127.67 -78.52
CA LYS A 13 -25.12 126.92 -77.46
C LYS A 13 -25.20 125.41 -77.74
N ALA A 14 -25.37 125.01 -79.01
CA ALA A 14 -25.36 123.59 -79.40
C ALA A 14 -23.98 122.91 -79.24
N GLY A 15 -22.88 123.60 -79.60
CA GLY A 15 -21.52 123.06 -79.46
C GLY A 15 -21.01 123.02 -78.01
N ASP A 16 -21.43 123.96 -77.16
CA ASP A 16 -21.12 123.92 -75.73
C ASP A 16 -21.94 122.86 -74.99
N MET A 17 -23.21 122.65 -75.38
CA MET A 17 -24.02 121.50 -74.91
C MET A 17 -23.39 120.15 -75.26
N GLU A 18 -22.82 120.01 -76.45
CA GLU A 18 -22.16 118.75 -76.87
C GLU A 18 -20.83 118.50 -76.12
N ARG A 19 -20.06 119.55 -75.82
CA ARG A 19 -18.85 119.44 -74.98
C ARG A 19 -19.17 119.17 -73.52
N GLN A 20 -20.25 119.77 -73.01
CA GLN A 20 -20.72 119.57 -71.64
C GLN A 20 -21.28 118.14 -71.48
N ALA A 21 -22.03 117.66 -72.47
CA ALA A 21 -22.50 116.27 -72.54
C ALA A 21 -21.34 115.26 -72.65
N LYS A 22 -20.29 115.55 -73.43
CA LYS A 22 -19.08 114.70 -73.48
C LYS A 22 -18.32 114.65 -72.15
N ARG A 23 -18.21 115.77 -71.44
CA ARG A 23 -17.60 115.81 -70.10
C ARG A 23 -18.45 115.08 -69.08
N GLU A 24 -19.77 115.26 -69.07
CA GLU A 24 -20.69 114.50 -68.22
C GLU A 24 -20.62 113.00 -68.52
N LEU A 25 -20.60 112.61 -69.80
CA LEU A 25 -20.46 111.21 -70.22
C LEU A 25 -19.13 110.62 -69.76
N GLN A 26 -18.02 111.36 -69.87
CA GLN A 26 -16.72 110.94 -69.35
C GLN A 26 -16.71 110.83 -67.82
N LEU A 27 -17.29 111.81 -67.12
CA LEU A 27 -17.37 111.80 -65.66
C LEU A 27 -18.20 110.62 -65.16
N ARG A 28 -19.33 110.36 -65.83
CA ARG A 28 -20.23 109.24 -65.55
C ARG A 28 -19.55 107.91 -65.84
N LYS A 29 -18.74 107.83 -66.90
CA LYS A 29 -17.93 106.65 -67.25
C LYS A 29 -16.83 106.38 -66.22
N GLN A 30 -16.14 107.42 -65.75
CA GLN A 30 -15.15 107.31 -64.66
C GLN A 30 -15.79 106.93 -63.33
N MET A 31 -16.97 107.48 -63.02
CA MET A 31 -17.74 107.10 -61.82
C MET A 31 -18.17 105.63 -61.89
N LEU A 32 -18.66 105.18 -63.04
CA LEU A 32 -19.04 103.78 -63.27
C LEU A 32 -17.83 102.84 -63.14
N GLN A 33 -16.66 103.23 -63.67
CA GLN A 33 -15.42 102.46 -63.53
C GLN A 33 -15.00 102.33 -62.07
N ARG A 34 -14.99 103.44 -61.31
CA ARG A 34 -14.69 103.39 -59.85
C ARG A 34 -15.70 102.55 -59.09
N GLN A 35 -16.98 102.60 -59.49
CA GLN A 35 -18.02 101.78 -58.88
C GLN A 35 -17.82 100.30 -59.21
N GLN A 36 -17.38 99.98 -60.42
CA GLN A 36 -17.07 98.62 -60.85
C GLN A 36 -15.81 98.08 -60.16
N GLU A 37 -14.76 98.88 -60.01
CA GLU A 37 -13.53 98.55 -59.28
C GLU A 37 -13.81 98.32 -57.78
N THR A 38 -14.59 99.20 -57.14
CA THR A 38 -14.98 99.00 -55.74
C THR A 38 -15.85 97.77 -55.55
N PHE A 39 -16.75 97.47 -56.50
CA PHE A 39 -17.55 96.24 -56.48
C PHE A 39 -16.68 94.99 -56.65
N GLN A 40 -15.66 95.04 -57.52
CA GLN A 40 -14.71 93.94 -57.71
C GLN A 40 -13.88 93.69 -56.44
N GLN A 41 -13.31 94.73 -55.82
CA GLN A 41 -12.57 94.62 -54.57
C GLN A 41 -13.45 94.05 -53.45
N LYS A 42 -14.68 94.55 -53.30
CA LYS A 42 -15.64 94.01 -52.32
C LYS A 42 -15.97 92.55 -52.58
N ASN A 43 -16.10 92.14 -53.84
CA ASN A 43 -16.37 90.76 -54.21
C ASN A 43 -15.16 89.84 -53.94
N GLU A 44 -13.94 90.33 -54.12
CA GLU A 44 -12.71 89.63 -53.73
C GLU A 44 -12.58 89.49 -52.21
N GLU A 45 -12.82 90.55 -51.45
CA GLU A 45 -12.90 90.51 -49.99
C GLU A 45 -13.95 89.49 -49.52
N LEU A 46 -15.12 89.46 -50.16
CA LEU A 46 -16.19 88.51 -49.85
C LEU A 46 -15.77 87.06 -50.12
N LYS A 47 -15.04 86.80 -51.22
CA LYS A 47 -14.48 85.47 -51.52
C LYS A 47 -13.46 85.03 -50.48
N VAL A 48 -12.57 85.94 -50.06
CA VAL A 48 -11.57 85.67 -49.02
C VAL A 48 -12.25 85.37 -47.69
N LEU A 49 -13.23 86.18 -47.28
CA LEU A 49 -14.02 85.95 -46.08
C LEU A 49 -14.81 84.64 -46.14
N HIS A 50 -15.37 84.30 -47.30
CA HIS A 50 -16.10 83.05 -47.50
C HIS A 50 -15.16 81.83 -47.40
N GLN A 51 -13.94 81.94 -47.94
CA GLN A 51 -12.93 80.90 -47.80
C GLN A 51 -12.46 80.75 -46.35
N LEU A 52 -12.19 81.87 -45.67
CA LEU A 52 -11.83 81.87 -44.24
C LEU A 52 -12.94 81.26 -43.38
N ALA A 53 -14.21 81.57 -43.67
CA ALA A 53 -15.35 80.96 -42.98
C ALA A 53 -15.41 79.45 -43.22
N LYS A 54 -15.15 78.96 -44.45
CA LYS A 54 -15.06 77.52 -44.74
C LYS A 54 -13.94 76.85 -43.97
N ASP A 55 -12.75 77.45 -43.95
CA ASP A 55 -11.57 76.88 -43.28
C ASP A 55 -11.77 76.82 -41.77
N LEU A 56 -12.32 77.88 -41.17
CA LEU A 56 -12.70 77.91 -39.74
C LEU A 56 -13.77 76.87 -39.42
N ASN A 57 -14.77 76.70 -40.28
CA ASN A 57 -15.82 75.70 -40.08
C ASN A 57 -15.26 74.27 -40.22
N HIS A 58 -14.30 74.05 -41.13
CA HIS A 58 -13.59 72.79 -41.25
C HIS A 58 -12.76 72.49 -40.01
N GLN A 59 -11.98 73.47 -39.51
CA GLN A 59 -11.22 73.33 -38.27
C GLN A 59 -12.12 73.05 -37.07
N LEU A 60 -13.26 73.74 -36.96
CA LEU A 60 -14.22 73.51 -35.89
C LEU A 60 -14.77 72.08 -35.94
N ASN A 61 -15.16 71.60 -37.13
CA ASN A 61 -15.64 70.24 -37.33
C ASN A 61 -14.55 69.20 -37.01
N GLU A 62 -13.30 69.45 -37.42
CA GLU A 62 -12.17 68.57 -37.14
C GLU A 62 -11.87 68.49 -35.63
N GLN A 63 -11.87 69.61 -34.93
CA GLN A 63 -11.69 69.65 -33.47
C GLN A 63 -12.86 68.98 -32.74
N THR A 64 -14.08 69.17 -33.22
CA THR A 64 -15.27 68.52 -32.67
C THR A 64 -15.18 67.00 -32.84
N ALA A 65 -14.74 66.52 -34.00
CA ALA A 65 -14.53 65.09 -34.27
C ALA A 65 -13.41 64.50 -33.41
N LYS A 66 -12.27 65.21 -33.25
CA LYS A 66 -11.17 64.80 -32.37
C LYS A 66 -11.63 64.70 -30.92
N THR A 67 -12.37 65.70 -30.43
CA THR A 67 -12.91 65.73 -29.06
C THR A 67 -13.93 64.61 -28.84
N ALA A 68 -14.79 64.33 -29.82
CA ALA A 68 -15.73 63.22 -29.76
C ALA A 68 -15.01 61.86 -29.75
N HIS A 69 -13.95 61.70 -30.54
CA HIS A 69 -13.14 60.49 -30.55
C HIS A 69 -12.41 60.28 -29.21
N THR A 70 -11.74 61.31 -28.68
CA THR A 70 -11.02 61.22 -27.40
C THR A 70 -11.96 60.90 -26.25
N LYS A 71 -13.16 61.52 -26.24
CA LYS A 71 -14.20 61.20 -25.26
C LYS A 71 -14.64 59.74 -25.36
N LYS A 72 -14.91 59.25 -26.57
CA LYS A 72 -15.34 57.86 -26.80
C LYS A 72 -14.26 56.83 -26.43
N THR A 73 -12.97 57.15 -26.63
CA THR A 73 -11.88 56.29 -26.17
C THR A 73 -11.76 56.28 -24.65
N LEU A 74 -11.89 57.44 -24.00
CA LEU A 74 -11.87 57.55 -22.54
C LEU A 74 -13.02 56.78 -21.88
N GLU A 75 -14.23 56.88 -22.45
CA GLU A 75 -15.40 56.13 -21.99
C GLU A 75 -15.16 54.62 -22.08
N LYS A 76 -14.63 54.13 -23.22
CA LYS A 76 -14.27 52.71 -23.38
C LYS A 76 -13.20 52.25 -22.40
N ASP A 77 -12.17 53.06 -22.16
CA ASP A 77 -11.10 52.71 -21.22
C ASP A 77 -11.61 52.64 -19.78
N MET A 78 -12.52 53.55 -19.38
CA MET A 78 -13.18 53.48 -18.08
C MET A 78 -14.07 52.24 -17.95
N GLU A 79 -14.82 51.88 -19.00
CA GLU A 79 -15.69 50.70 -19.04
C GLU A 79 -14.88 49.40 -18.96
N LEU A 80 -13.72 49.35 -19.64
CA LEU A 80 -12.76 48.25 -19.53
C LEU A 80 -12.15 48.13 -18.12
N GLN A 81 -11.80 49.24 -17.48
CA GLN A 81 -11.30 49.21 -16.09
C GLN A 81 -12.36 48.73 -15.10
N LEU A 82 -13.62 49.16 -15.27
CA LEU A 82 -14.74 48.73 -14.43
C LEU A 82 -14.96 47.22 -14.57
N THR A 83 -15.11 46.73 -15.80
CA THR A 83 -15.29 45.29 -16.07
C THR A 83 -14.10 44.44 -15.61
N GLN A 84 -12.86 44.95 -15.72
CA GLN A 84 -11.68 44.27 -15.17
C GLN A 84 -11.71 44.19 -13.64
N LYS A 85 -12.13 45.26 -12.95
CA LYS A 85 -12.27 45.25 -11.49
C LYS A 85 -13.39 44.33 -11.02
N GLU A 86 -14.53 44.37 -11.71
CA GLU A 86 -15.70 43.52 -11.43
C GLU A 86 -15.40 42.04 -11.63
N SER A 87 -14.54 41.67 -12.59
CA SER A 87 -14.10 40.28 -12.78
C SER A 87 -12.99 39.85 -11.83
N SER A 88 -12.06 40.75 -11.48
CA SER A 88 -10.91 40.41 -10.63
C SER A 88 -11.30 40.06 -9.18
N GLN A 89 -12.30 40.73 -8.61
CA GLN A 89 -12.73 40.46 -7.23
C GLN A 89 -13.31 39.05 -7.01
N PRO A 90 -14.33 38.59 -7.78
CA PRO A 90 -14.85 37.24 -7.64
C PRO A 90 -13.81 36.18 -8.01
N GLU A 91 -12.91 36.46 -8.95
CA GLU A 91 -11.81 35.54 -9.28
C GLU A 91 -10.85 35.33 -8.10
N LYS A 92 -10.48 36.39 -7.38
CA LYS A 92 -9.68 36.29 -6.15
C LYS A 92 -10.40 35.50 -5.06
N LEU A 93 -11.68 35.79 -4.82
CA LEU A 93 -12.51 35.05 -3.86
C LEU A 93 -12.59 33.55 -4.19
N LEU A 94 -12.81 33.20 -5.46
CA LEU A 94 -12.81 31.81 -5.94
C LEU A 94 -11.44 31.15 -5.73
N LYS A 95 -10.35 31.88 -6.00
CA LYS A 95 -8.98 31.37 -5.81
C LYS A 95 -8.70 31.10 -4.33
N ASP A 96 -9.06 32.03 -3.45
CA ASP A 96 -8.91 31.87 -2.00
C ASP A 96 -9.76 30.71 -1.46
N GLN A 97 -10.99 30.56 -1.97
CA GLN A 97 -11.86 29.44 -1.59
C GLN A 97 -11.26 28.09 -2.03
N ARG A 98 -10.77 28.00 -3.26
CA ARG A 98 -10.07 26.80 -3.77
C ARG A 98 -8.82 26.48 -2.97
N GLU A 99 -8.07 27.50 -2.55
CA GLU A 99 -6.88 27.30 -1.72
C GLU A 99 -7.24 26.79 -0.32
N LYS A 100 -8.31 27.33 0.30
CA LYS A 100 -8.82 26.83 1.58
C LYS A 100 -9.28 25.38 1.49
N GLN A 101 -10.04 25.03 0.44
CA GLN A 101 -10.48 23.65 0.20
C GLN A 101 -9.28 22.72 0.02
N ARG A 102 -8.28 23.12 -0.77
CA ARG A 102 -7.05 22.32 -0.95
C ARG A 102 -6.32 22.10 0.38
N LYS A 103 -6.17 23.12 1.22
CA LYS A 103 -5.50 22.99 2.53
C LYS A 103 -6.27 22.02 3.44
N GLU A 104 -7.59 22.11 3.43
CA GLU A 104 -8.46 21.21 4.19
C GLU A 104 -8.33 19.76 3.71
N GLU A 105 -8.40 19.54 2.39
CA GLU A 105 -8.23 18.22 1.77
C GLU A 105 -6.87 17.61 2.14
N VAL A 106 -5.79 18.40 2.07
CA VAL A 106 -4.45 17.96 2.47
C VAL A 106 -4.41 17.56 3.95
N ARG A 107 -4.99 18.38 4.84
CA ARG A 107 -5.05 18.08 6.27
C ARG A 107 -5.81 16.79 6.56
N VAL A 108 -7.02 16.66 6.02
CA VAL A 108 -7.87 15.46 6.21
C VAL A 108 -7.18 14.23 5.63
N HIS A 109 -6.50 14.36 4.49
CA HIS A 109 -5.75 13.27 3.88
C HIS A 109 -4.60 12.81 4.79
N GLU A 110 -3.82 13.74 5.34
CA GLU A 110 -2.73 13.41 6.28
C GLU A 110 -3.24 12.76 7.57
N GLU A 111 -4.33 13.27 8.14
CA GLU A 111 -4.97 12.68 9.32
C GLU A 111 -5.48 11.27 9.03
N SER A 112 -6.15 11.07 7.89
CA SER A 112 -6.62 9.76 7.45
C SER A 112 -5.46 8.79 7.24
N LYS A 113 -4.36 9.25 6.63
CA LYS A 113 -3.15 8.45 6.45
C LYS A 113 -2.53 8.04 7.79
N LYS A 114 -2.38 8.99 8.72
CA LYS A 114 -1.87 8.70 10.08
C LYS A 114 -2.77 7.72 10.83
N PHE A 115 -4.08 7.90 10.75
CA PHE A 115 -5.04 6.97 11.35
C PHE A 115 -4.89 5.55 10.81
N LEU A 116 -4.83 5.40 9.48
CA LEU A 116 -4.65 4.10 8.84
C LEU A 116 -3.29 3.46 9.19
N GLN A 117 -2.22 4.26 9.24
CA GLN A 117 -0.90 3.79 9.66
C GLN A 117 -0.93 3.27 11.11
N ASN A 118 -1.49 4.05 12.03
CA ASN A 118 -1.60 3.64 13.43
C ASN A 118 -2.44 2.36 13.61
N GLN A 119 -3.54 2.24 12.87
CA GLN A 119 -4.37 1.03 12.87
C GLN A 119 -3.60 -0.18 12.32
N HIS A 120 -2.85 0.01 11.24
CA HIS A 120 -2.02 -1.04 10.66
C HIS A 120 -0.94 -1.51 11.65
N GLU A 121 -0.24 -0.58 12.30
CA GLU A 121 0.79 -0.87 13.29
C GLU A 121 0.23 -1.62 14.51
N GLU A 122 -0.94 -1.20 15.04
CA GLU A 122 -1.56 -1.88 16.18
C GLU A 122 -2.00 -3.31 15.81
N LEU A 123 -2.62 -3.49 14.64
CA LEU A 123 -3.00 -4.82 14.15
C LEU A 123 -1.76 -5.70 13.93
N GLN A 124 -0.68 -5.13 13.40
CA GLN A 124 0.58 -5.85 13.21
C GLN A 124 1.21 -6.25 14.55
N ARG A 125 1.16 -5.38 15.56
CA ARG A 125 1.61 -5.69 16.92
C ARG A 125 0.79 -6.80 17.55
N GLN A 126 -0.53 -6.76 17.43
CA GLN A 126 -1.42 -7.82 17.90
C GLN A 126 -1.09 -9.13 17.19
N LEU A 127 -0.97 -9.12 15.87
CA LEU A 127 -0.62 -10.31 15.09
C LEU A 127 0.70 -10.93 15.57
N LEU A 128 1.73 -10.12 15.80
CA LEU A 128 3.01 -10.58 16.35
C LEU A 128 2.86 -11.18 17.75
N GLN A 129 2.07 -10.56 18.63
CA GLN A 129 1.79 -11.09 19.97
C GLN A 129 1.09 -12.45 19.89
N TRP A 130 0.05 -12.57 19.05
CA TRP A 130 -0.66 -13.84 18.83
C TRP A 130 0.27 -14.92 18.26
N GLN A 131 1.13 -14.55 17.30
CA GLN A 131 2.11 -15.49 16.74
C GLN A 131 3.12 -15.96 17.79
N GLN A 132 3.64 -15.05 18.63
CA GLN A 132 4.55 -15.42 19.72
C GLN A 132 3.86 -16.32 20.75
N TYR A 133 2.66 -15.97 21.18
CA TYR A 133 1.89 -16.74 22.15
C TYR A 133 1.57 -18.16 21.64
N THR A 134 1.10 -18.27 20.39
CA THR A 134 0.79 -19.57 19.78
C THR A 134 2.04 -20.42 19.59
N ASN A 135 3.16 -19.83 19.20
CA ASN A 135 4.44 -20.55 19.10
C ASN A 135 4.92 -21.07 20.46
N GLN A 136 4.81 -20.26 21.52
CA GLN A 136 5.17 -20.68 22.89
C GLN A 136 4.28 -21.84 23.35
N MET A 137 2.96 -21.71 23.20
CA MET A 137 2.02 -22.76 23.54
C MET A 137 2.31 -24.05 22.75
N LEU A 138 2.62 -23.94 21.45
CA LEU A 138 2.99 -25.09 20.64
C LEU A 138 4.26 -25.77 21.16
N GLN A 139 5.30 -24.99 21.49
CA GLN A 139 6.54 -25.51 22.07
C GLN A 139 6.28 -26.25 23.40
N GLU A 140 5.50 -25.65 24.30
CA GLU A 140 5.11 -26.29 25.57
C GLU A 140 4.36 -27.60 25.34
N LYS A 141 3.42 -27.63 24.40
CA LYS A 141 2.66 -28.84 24.08
C LYS A 141 3.53 -29.93 23.48
N VAL A 142 4.47 -29.56 22.60
CA VAL A 142 5.45 -30.49 22.04
C VAL A 142 6.35 -31.05 23.15
N GLN A 143 6.83 -30.21 24.07
CA GLN A 143 7.63 -30.66 25.21
C GLN A 143 6.86 -31.59 26.14
N GLN A 144 5.59 -31.27 26.45
CA GLN A 144 4.71 -32.13 27.24
C GLN A 144 4.52 -33.49 26.56
N LEU A 145 4.24 -33.49 25.25
CA LEU A 145 4.06 -34.72 24.47
C LEU A 145 5.35 -35.57 24.46
N ASN A 146 6.49 -34.94 24.23
CA ASN A 146 7.79 -35.62 24.24
C ASN A 146 8.09 -36.23 25.61
N SER A 147 7.83 -35.51 26.70
CA SER A 147 8.00 -36.04 28.07
C SER A 147 7.15 -37.29 28.31
N VAL A 148 5.88 -37.25 27.91
CA VAL A 148 4.97 -38.41 28.04
C VAL A 148 5.43 -39.57 27.14
N CYS A 149 5.83 -39.29 25.91
CA CYS A 149 6.34 -40.30 24.97
C CYS A 149 7.60 -41.00 25.52
N CYS A 150 8.55 -40.23 26.04
CA CYS A 150 9.76 -40.77 26.68
C CYS A 150 9.40 -41.66 27.88
N LYS A 151 8.52 -41.19 28.79
CA LYS A 151 8.06 -41.98 29.94
C LYS A 151 7.39 -43.28 29.51
N ARG A 152 6.55 -43.22 28.47
CA ARG A 152 5.87 -44.40 27.90
C ARG A 152 6.89 -45.40 27.36
N THR A 153 7.89 -44.93 26.63
CA THR A 153 8.93 -45.77 26.02
C THR A 153 9.76 -46.46 27.10
N VAL A 154 10.25 -45.70 28.09
CA VAL A 154 11.03 -46.26 29.22
C VAL A 154 10.21 -47.30 30.01
N ASN A 155 8.92 -47.03 30.25
CA ASN A 155 8.05 -47.99 30.93
C ASN A 155 7.82 -49.25 30.09
N ALA A 156 7.67 -49.11 28.77
CA ALA A 156 7.54 -50.26 27.87
C ALA A 156 8.81 -51.12 27.88
N ASP A 157 9.99 -50.50 27.82
CA ASP A 157 11.28 -51.20 27.89
C ASP A 157 11.43 -51.97 29.21
N LYS A 158 11.07 -51.33 30.33
CA LYS A 158 11.08 -51.98 31.66
C LYS A 158 10.13 -53.18 31.72
N LEU A 159 8.93 -53.07 31.15
CA LEU A 159 7.97 -54.18 31.08
C LEU A 159 8.48 -55.33 30.21
N LEU A 160 9.14 -55.03 29.09
CA LEU A 160 9.77 -56.03 28.23
C LEU A 160 10.91 -56.74 28.95
N GLU A 161 11.75 -56.00 29.68
CA GLU A 161 12.83 -56.57 30.48
C GLU A 161 12.30 -57.49 31.59
N MET A 162 11.26 -57.05 32.33
CA MET A 162 10.60 -57.88 33.34
C MET A 162 10.02 -59.15 32.72
N ARG A 163 9.33 -59.04 31.58
CA ARG A 163 8.79 -60.21 30.86
C ARG A 163 9.89 -61.18 30.46
N ARG A 164 11.05 -60.68 30.01
CA ARG A 164 12.21 -61.51 29.68
C ARG A 164 12.71 -62.26 30.92
N LYS A 165 12.92 -61.56 32.05
CA LYS A 165 13.34 -62.17 33.31
C LYS A 165 12.37 -63.23 33.82
N PHE A 166 11.06 -62.99 33.71
CA PHE A 166 10.05 -64.00 34.08
C PHE A 166 10.20 -65.27 33.25
N ARG A 167 10.36 -65.15 31.92
CA ARG A 167 10.56 -66.31 31.05
C ARG A 167 11.85 -67.08 31.39
N GLU A 168 12.94 -66.38 31.65
CA GLU A 168 14.21 -66.98 32.08
C GLU A 168 14.04 -67.76 33.39
N MET A 169 13.36 -67.17 34.40
CA MET A 169 13.08 -67.85 35.67
C MET A 169 12.14 -69.06 35.49
N GLU A 170 11.09 -68.93 34.68
CA GLU A 170 10.18 -70.03 34.35
C GLU A 170 10.95 -71.20 33.72
N GLN A 171 11.86 -70.92 32.80
CA GLN A 171 12.70 -71.92 32.18
C GLN A 171 13.58 -72.65 33.21
N VAL A 172 14.27 -71.92 34.10
CA VAL A 172 15.09 -72.53 35.16
C VAL A 172 14.24 -73.41 36.09
N VAL A 173 13.04 -72.98 36.45
CA VAL A 173 12.13 -73.77 37.30
C VAL A 173 11.68 -75.04 36.59
N MET A 174 11.42 -74.98 35.28
CA MET A 174 11.07 -76.15 34.48
C MET A 174 12.25 -77.13 34.39
N GLU A 175 13.46 -76.64 34.12
CA GLU A 175 14.69 -77.44 34.07
C GLU A 175 14.96 -78.14 35.42
N ASP A 176 14.90 -77.43 36.54
CA ASP A 176 15.09 -78.01 37.89
C ASP A 176 14.02 -79.08 38.21
N ARG A 177 12.76 -78.88 37.78
CA ARG A 177 11.71 -79.90 37.93
C ARG A 177 12.03 -81.16 37.12
N GLU A 178 12.45 -81.01 35.88
CA GLU A 178 12.83 -82.14 35.02
C GLU A 178 14.04 -82.89 35.57
N GLU A 179 15.06 -82.20 36.07
CA GLU A 179 16.24 -82.80 36.70
C GLU A 179 15.86 -83.58 37.97
N LYS A 180 15.02 -83.01 38.82
CA LYS A 180 14.52 -83.70 40.02
C LYS A 180 13.72 -84.95 39.68
N GLU A 181 12.88 -84.91 38.64
CA GLU A 181 12.17 -86.10 38.18
C GLU A 181 13.11 -87.17 37.62
N LYS A 182 14.10 -86.78 36.81
CA LYS A 182 15.14 -87.70 36.29
C LYS A 182 15.90 -88.36 37.44
N LEU A 183 16.30 -87.59 38.45
CA LEU A 183 17.01 -88.11 39.62
C LEU A 183 16.15 -89.07 40.44
N ARG A 184 14.86 -88.76 40.64
CA ARG A 184 13.92 -89.68 41.32
C ARG A 184 13.76 -91.00 40.56
N LYS A 185 13.59 -90.94 39.23
CA LYS A 185 13.52 -92.15 38.39
C LYS A 185 14.79 -93.01 38.52
N GLN A 186 15.97 -92.40 38.43
CA GLN A 186 17.26 -93.10 38.61
C GLN A 186 17.39 -93.73 40.00
N GLN A 187 16.97 -93.03 41.07
CA GLN A 187 17.00 -93.59 42.42
C GLN A 187 16.03 -94.77 42.57
N ASP A 188 14.84 -94.70 41.98
CA ASP A 188 13.86 -95.77 42.05
C ASP A 188 14.30 -96.99 41.24
N GLU A 189 14.91 -96.78 40.07
CA GLU A 189 15.57 -97.83 39.27
C GLU A 189 16.72 -98.49 40.04
N ALA A 190 17.60 -97.72 40.67
CA ALA A 190 18.70 -98.24 41.48
C ALA A 190 18.18 -99.04 42.69
N ARG A 191 17.11 -98.58 43.34
CA ARG A 191 16.43 -99.30 44.43
C ARG A 191 15.81 -100.60 43.93
N ALA A 192 15.14 -100.60 42.79
CA ALA A 192 14.56 -101.79 42.18
C ALA A 192 15.64 -102.81 41.79
N ALA A 193 16.72 -102.35 41.14
CA ALA A 193 17.88 -103.17 40.80
C ALA A 193 18.51 -103.80 42.05
N THR A 194 18.69 -103.04 43.13
CA THR A 194 19.21 -103.56 44.41
C THR A 194 18.32 -104.65 44.99
N LYS A 195 16.99 -104.46 44.98
CA LYS A 195 16.02 -105.48 45.42
C LYS A 195 16.10 -106.75 44.57
N LEU A 196 16.18 -106.61 43.24
CA LEU A 196 16.34 -107.74 42.32
C LEU A 196 17.65 -108.48 42.55
N GLN A 197 18.77 -107.76 42.68
CA GLN A 197 20.07 -108.36 42.96
C GLN A 197 20.09 -109.08 44.32
N ALA A 198 19.51 -108.49 45.37
CA ALA A 198 19.41 -109.11 46.69
C ALA A 198 18.53 -110.37 46.66
N TRP A 199 17.40 -110.32 45.95
CA TRP A 199 16.53 -111.47 45.73
C TRP A 199 17.26 -112.59 45.00
N TRP A 200 17.98 -112.27 43.91
CA TRP A 200 18.76 -113.23 43.14
C TRP A 200 19.88 -113.86 43.95
N ARG A 201 20.68 -113.07 44.69
CA ARG A 201 21.70 -113.57 45.61
C ARG A 201 21.09 -114.52 46.66
N GLY A 202 19.95 -114.15 47.25
CA GLY A 202 19.21 -115.01 48.16
C GLY A 202 18.70 -116.30 47.51
N CYS A 203 18.26 -116.23 46.25
CA CYS A 203 17.82 -117.39 45.46
C CYS A 203 19.00 -118.33 45.18
N MET A 204 20.15 -117.80 44.77
CA MET A 204 21.38 -118.56 44.53
C MET A 204 21.79 -119.36 45.78
N VAL A 205 21.77 -118.72 46.96
CA VAL A 205 22.10 -119.40 48.23
C VAL A 205 21.07 -120.47 48.58
N ARG A 206 19.76 -120.17 48.51
CA ARG A 206 18.70 -121.11 48.88
C ARG A 206 18.60 -122.32 47.93
N ARG A 207 18.85 -122.13 46.64
CA ARG A 207 18.81 -123.19 45.62
C ARG A 207 20.17 -123.86 45.38
N GLY A 208 21.23 -123.42 46.05
CA GLY A 208 22.58 -123.99 45.88
C GLY A 208 23.14 -123.81 44.48
N LEU A 209 22.84 -122.69 43.81
CA LEU A 209 23.32 -122.40 42.46
C LEU A 209 24.71 -121.75 42.51
N GLY A 210 25.60 -122.15 41.59
CA GLY A 210 26.97 -121.62 41.50
C GLY A 210 27.87 -122.06 42.66
N MET A 211 28.67 -121.14 43.19
CA MET A 211 29.66 -121.40 44.27
C MET A 211 29.05 -121.84 45.61
N TYR A 212 27.72 -121.72 45.76
CA TYR A 212 26.97 -122.12 46.97
C TYR A 212 26.36 -123.52 46.88
N LYS A 213 26.72 -124.30 45.85
CA LYS A 213 26.36 -125.71 45.77
C LYS A 213 26.93 -126.39 47.00
N LYS A 214 26.06 -126.94 47.85
CA LYS A 214 26.50 -127.70 49.02
C LYS A 214 27.40 -128.82 48.52
N THR A 215 28.70 -128.70 48.75
CA THR A 215 29.62 -129.82 48.71
C THR A 215 29.19 -130.75 49.83
N ASP A 216 28.34 -131.70 49.50
CA ASP A 216 28.33 -132.95 50.23
C ASP A 216 29.76 -133.52 50.16
N GLU A 217 30.21 -134.09 51.28
CA GLU A 217 31.54 -134.67 51.51
C GLU A 217 32.66 -133.72 51.96
N SER A 218 32.85 -133.61 53.28
CA SER A 218 33.82 -134.47 53.99
C SER A 218 34.15 -133.99 55.42
N LYS A 219 34.25 -134.98 56.30
CA LYS A 219 34.46 -134.92 57.76
C LYS A 219 35.92 -134.64 58.13
N LYS A 220 36.16 -133.84 59.19
CA LYS A 220 37.13 -134.00 60.32
C LYS A 220 37.31 -132.62 60.96
N GLY A 221 36.93 -132.32 62.20
CA GLY A 221 37.09 -133.09 63.42
C GLY A 221 38.26 -132.51 64.22
N LYS A 222 38.01 -131.55 65.13
CA LYS A 222 38.71 -131.49 66.43
C LYS A 222 37.99 -130.59 67.44
N LYS A 223 37.98 -131.08 68.67
CA LYS A 223 37.17 -130.73 69.84
C LYS A 223 38.07 -130.10 70.91
N LYS A 224 37.44 -129.36 71.85
CA LYS A 224 37.93 -128.83 73.16
C LYS A 224 38.81 -127.56 73.08
N LYS A 225 38.73 -126.59 73.99
CA LYS A 225 38.34 -126.54 75.44
C LYS A 225 38.08 -125.04 75.77
N GLU A 226 36.93 -124.63 76.29
CA GLU A 226 36.61 -124.43 77.73
C GLU A 226 37.53 -123.46 78.50
N GLY A 227 36.97 -122.36 79.04
CA GLY A 227 37.61 -121.47 80.02
C GLY A 227 37.17 -119.99 79.92
N LYS A 228 36.04 -119.56 80.51
CA LYS A 228 35.86 -119.06 81.89
C LYS A 228 36.03 -117.52 82.05
N LYS A 229 34.87 -116.84 82.03
CA LYS A 229 34.30 -116.00 83.12
C LYS A 229 34.87 -114.60 83.42
N LYS A 230 33.93 -113.63 83.42
CA LYS A 230 33.85 -112.32 84.15
C LYS A 230 34.73 -111.19 83.59
N LYS A 231 34.31 -109.92 83.57
CA LYS A 231 33.50 -109.18 84.57
C LYS A 231 32.91 -107.88 83.98
N LYS A 232 31.70 -107.53 84.43
CA LYS A 232 31.10 -106.18 84.40
C LYS A 232 32.06 -105.10 84.92
N LYS A 233 32.10 -103.96 84.26
CA LYS A 233 31.69 -102.66 84.82
C LYS A 233 31.23 -101.76 83.67
#